data_AF-A0AA35V8K1-F1
#
_entry.id   AF-A0AA35V8K1-F1
#
_cell.length_a   1.000
_cell.length_b   1.000
_cell.length_c   1.000
_cell.angle_alpha   90.00
_cell.angle_beta   90.00
_cell.angle_gamma   90.00
#
_symmetry.space_group_name_H-M   'P 1'
#
loop_
_entity.id
_entity.type
_entity.pdbx_description
1 polymer ?
#
loop_
_entity_poly.entity_id
_entity_poly.type
_entity_poly.pdbx_seq_one_letter_code
_entity_poly.pdbx_strand_id
1 'polypeptide(L)'
;MVNVQDKRIGPLYQHVFPPRLAPRLSFVGIPEKGFTFLTMELQSRWIAHVLSGKILLPSEDEMSSDVKHYYQEMKENGLLEYQTHSLAKKPQYLDWMYAQLGMVIEKQIKDIIEYFTHCYIMAGFDGYMDAFLQKYGI
;
A
#
# COMPACT_ATOMS: atom_id res chain seq x y z
N MET A 1 11.62 12.60 -13.42
CA MET A 1 12.80 11.94 -12.81
C MET A 1 12.32 11.27 -11.54
N VAL A 2 12.67 10.01 -11.30
CA VAL A 2 12.45 9.35 -10.01
C VAL A 2 13.62 9.70 -9.12
N ASN A 3 13.36 10.16 -7.90
CA ASN A 3 14.39 10.50 -6.93
C ASN A 3 14.14 9.81 -5.58
N VAL A 4 15.18 9.83 -4.75
CA VAL A 4 15.10 9.41 -3.35
C VAL A 4 15.56 10.58 -2.50
N GLN A 5 14.69 11.06 -1.62
CA GLN A 5 14.98 12.15 -0.69
C GLN A 5 14.31 11.82 0.65
N ASP A 6 15.08 11.84 1.74
CA ASP A 6 14.58 11.46 3.08
C ASP A 6 13.75 10.16 3.08
N LYS A 7 14.27 9.09 2.46
CA LYS A 7 13.59 7.79 2.23
C LYS A 7 12.31 7.82 1.38
N ARG A 8 11.81 8.98 0.97
CA ARG A 8 10.74 9.07 -0.02
C ARG A 8 11.29 8.77 -1.40
N ILE A 9 10.74 7.74 -2.04
CA ILE A 9 10.94 7.41 -3.44
C ILE A 9 9.76 8.01 -4.22
N GLY A 10 10.03 8.92 -5.15
CA GLY A 10 8.93 9.66 -5.77
C GLY A 10 9.26 10.41 -7.05
N PRO A 11 8.21 10.96 -7.70
CA PRO A 11 6.80 10.76 -7.40
C PRO A 11 6.30 9.37 -7.82
N LEU A 12 5.49 8.70 -6.98
CA LEU A 12 4.92 7.37 -7.26
C LEU A 12 3.41 7.35 -7.03
N TYR A 13 2.63 7.16 -8.09
CA TYR A 13 1.20 6.86 -8.02
C TYR A 13 1.01 5.53 -7.30
N GLN A 14 0.26 5.58 -6.19
CA GLN A 14 -0.10 4.42 -5.36
C GLN A 14 1.11 3.58 -4.91
N HIS A 15 2.27 4.24 -4.74
CA HIS A 15 3.57 3.65 -4.38
C HIS A 15 4.15 2.68 -5.43
N VAL A 16 3.63 2.68 -6.67
CA VAL A 16 4.01 1.72 -7.72
C VAL A 16 4.56 2.43 -8.97
N PHE A 17 3.80 3.36 -9.54
CA PHE A 17 4.08 3.90 -10.88
C PHE A 17 4.60 5.33 -10.83
N PRO A 18 5.77 5.65 -11.40
CA PRO A 18 6.14 7.03 -11.68
C PRO A 18 5.26 7.56 -12.82
N PRO A 19 4.47 8.65 -12.63
CA PRO A 19 3.47 9.07 -13.62
C PRO A 19 4.00 9.20 -15.05
N ARG A 20 5.16 9.85 -15.22
CA ARG A 20 5.84 10.06 -16.52
C ARG A 20 6.41 8.82 -17.18
N LEU A 21 6.63 7.75 -16.42
CA LEU A 21 7.27 6.52 -16.91
C LEU A 21 6.31 5.34 -16.90
N ALA A 22 5.06 5.52 -16.47
CA ALA A 22 4.08 4.48 -16.44
C ALA A 22 3.59 4.14 -17.87
N PRO A 23 3.28 2.86 -18.17
CA PRO A 23 3.54 1.68 -17.35
C PRO A 23 4.95 1.09 -17.55
N ARG A 24 5.83 1.75 -18.30
CA ARG A 24 7.17 1.26 -18.68
C ARG A 24 8.12 1.04 -17.50
N LEU A 25 7.90 1.74 -16.39
CA LEU A 25 8.59 1.53 -15.12
C LEU A 25 7.57 1.41 -13.99
N SER A 26 7.78 0.44 -13.11
CA SER A 26 6.99 0.22 -11.91
C SER A 26 7.87 -0.34 -10.79
N PHE A 27 7.41 -0.21 -9.55
CA PHE A 27 8.08 -0.71 -8.35
C PHE A 27 7.15 -1.63 -7.57
N VAL A 28 7.71 -2.70 -7.00
CA VAL A 28 7.01 -3.65 -6.13
C VAL A 28 7.70 -3.65 -4.76
N GLY A 29 6.92 -3.66 -3.68
CA GLY A 29 7.43 -3.80 -2.32
C GLY A 29 8.02 -2.53 -1.70
N ILE A 30 7.72 -1.35 -2.27
CA ILE A 30 8.08 -0.07 -1.66
C ILE A 30 7.37 0.19 -0.32
N PRO A 31 6.07 -0.15 -0.13
CA PRO A 31 5.39 0.16 1.11
C PRO A 31 5.98 -0.57 2.34
N GLU A 32 6.05 0.13 3.47
CA GLU A 32 6.55 -0.36 4.76
C GLU A 32 5.41 -0.54 5.77
N LYS A 33 5.67 -1.27 6.86
CA LYS A 33 4.74 -1.43 8.01
C LYS A 33 3.34 -1.89 7.60
N GLY A 34 3.27 -2.85 6.67
CA GLY A 34 2.04 -3.52 6.23
C GLY A 34 2.27 -5.01 6.02
N PHE A 35 1.34 -5.67 5.34
CA PHE A 35 1.43 -7.10 5.02
C PHE A 35 2.28 -7.32 3.77
N THR A 36 3.61 -7.33 3.95
CA THR A 36 4.62 -7.32 2.88
C THR A 36 4.31 -8.27 1.72
N PHE A 37 4.13 -9.57 1.99
CA PHE A 37 3.90 -10.56 0.94
C PHE A 37 2.59 -10.32 0.18
N LEU A 38 1.51 -10.02 0.89
CA LEU A 38 0.21 -9.72 0.29
C LEU A 38 0.28 -8.44 -0.56
N THR A 39 0.92 -7.39 -0.05
CA THR A 39 1.12 -6.15 -0.80
C THR A 39 1.93 -6.39 -2.09
N MET A 40 3.04 -7.14 -2.01
CA MET A 40 3.88 -7.45 -3.17
C MET A 40 3.13 -8.28 -4.21
N GLU A 41 2.34 -9.26 -3.79
CA GLU A 41 1.52 -10.07 -4.69
C GLU A 41 0.50 -9.20 -5.43
N LEU A 42 -0.28 -8.39 -4.71
CA LEU A 42 -1.31 -7.53 -5.29
C LEU A 42 -0.69 -6.51 -6.25
N GLN A 43 0.43 -5.88 -5.87
CA GLN A 43 1.15 -4.94 -6.73
C GLN A 43 1.63 -5.62 -8.01
N SER A 44 2.23 -6.81 -7.90
CA SER A 44 2.71 -7.55 -9.07
C SER A 44 1.58 -7.94 -10.02
N ARG A 45 0.44 -8.40 -9.48
CA ARG A 45 -0.75 -8.74 -10.28
C ARG A 45 -1.34 -7.51 -10.97
N TRP A 46 -1.44 -6.39 -10.25
CA TRP A 46 -1.96 -5.15 -10.81
C TRP A 46 -1.07 -4.63 -11.94
N ILE A 47 0.26 -4.62 -11.73
CA ILE A 47 1.24 -4.28 -12.78
C ILE A 47 1.08 -5.19 -13.99
N ALA A 48 0.96 -6.51 -13.81
CA ALA A 48 0.78 -7.44 -14.91
C ALA A 48 -0.50 -7.16 -15.72
N HIS A 49 -1.62 -6.84 -15.05
CA HIS A 49 -2.86 -6.46 -15.73
C HIS A 49 -2.77 -5.14 -16.48
N VAL A 50 -2.04 -4.16 -15.93
CA VAL A 50 -1.75 -2.90 -16.62
C VAL A 50 -0.92 -3.16 -17.88
N LEU A 51 0.18 -3.92 -17.76
CA LEU A 51 1.06 -4.25 -18.88
C LEU A 51 0.35 -5.07 -19.97
N SER A 52 -0.62 -5.91 -19.60
CA SER A 52 -1.43 -6.68 -20.55
C SER A 52 -2.61 -5.88 -21.13
N GLY A 53 -2.79 -4.62 -20.75
CA GLY A 53 -3.93 -3.79 -21.18
C GLY A 53 -5.30 -4.20 -20.62
N LYS A 54 -5.34 -5.07 -19.60
CA LYS A 54 -6.58 -5.48 -18.93
C LYS A 54 -7.09 -4.40 -17.97
N ILE A 55 -6.17 -3.61 -17.42
CA ILE A 55 -6.45 -2.44 -16.60
C ILE A 55 -5.80 -1.25 -17.28
N LEU A 56 -6.55 -0.15 -17.42
CA LEU A 56 -6.01 1.11 -17.89
C LEU A 56 -5.61 1.94 -16.67
N LEU A 57 -4.40 2.49 -16.70
CA LEU A 57 -4.00 3.51 -15.74
C LEU A 57 -4.71 4.83 -16.05
N PRO A 58 -4.92 5.70 -15.05
CA PRO A 58 -5.24 7.09 -15.29
C PRO A 58 -4.18 7.78 -16.16
N SER A 59 -4.49 8.95 -16.68
CA SER A 59 -3.52 9.79 -17.40
C SER A 59 -2.35 10.21 -16.52
N GLU A 60 -1.26 10.66 -17.15
CA GLU A 60 -0.09 11.20 -16.42
C GLU A 60 -0.48 12.33 -15.46
N ASP A 61 -1.37 13.23 -15.90
CA ASP A 61 -1.79 14.39 -15.11
C ASP A 61 -2.66 13.98 -13.93
N GLU A 62 -3.55 13.01 -14.09
CA GLU A 62 -4.37 12.45 -13.00
C GLU A 62 -3.49 11.75 -11.96
N MET A 63 -2.58 10.88 -12.40
CA MET A 63 -1.62 10.22 -11.51
C MET A 63 -0.73 11.24 -10.79
N SER A 64 -0.26 12.27 -11.49
CA SER A 64 0.56 13.33 -10.88
C SER A 64 -0.21 14.17 -9.87
N SER A 65 -1.51 14.40 -10.12
CA SER A 65 -2.39 15.13 -9.22
C SER A 65 -2.70 14.31 -7.96
N ASP A 66 -2.95 13.00 -8.10
CA ASP A 66 -3.13 12.08 -6.97
C ASP A 66 -1.91 12.06 -6.04
N VAL A 67 -0.69 11.98 -6.61
CA VAL A 67 0.55 12.03 -5.82
C VAL A 67 0.70 13.36 -5.07
N LYS A 68 0.41 14.49 -5.72
CA LYS A 68 0.46 15.81 -5.08
C LYS A 68 -0.56 15.93 -3.95
N HIS A 69 -1.79 15.47 -4.19
CA HIS A 69 -2.84 15.45 -3.18
C HIS A 69 -2.42 14.61 -1.97
N TYR A 70 -1.86 13.42 -2.21
CA TYR A 70 -1.37 12.57 -1.14
C TYR A 70 -0.25 13.24 -0.32
N TYR A 71 0.71 13.92 -0.95
CA TYR A 71 1.77 14.65 -0.23
C TYR A 71 1.22 15.83 0.58
N GLN A 72 0.19 16.51 0.07
CA GLN A 72 -0.47 17.59 0.78
C GLN A 72 -1.22 17.07 2.01
N GLU A 73 -2.01 16.01 1.85
CA GLU A 73 -2.71 15.33 2.94
C GLU A 73 -1.74 14.84 4.03
N MET A 74 -0.59 14.28 3.63
CA MET A 74 0.46 13.89 4.58
C MET A 74 0.94 15.09 5.41
N LYS A 75 1.23 16.21 4.76
CA LYS A 75 1.71 17.42 5.42
C LYS A 75 0.67 18.00 6.37
N GLU A 76 -0.59 18.04 5.96
CA GLU A 76 -1.72 18.52 6.79
C GLU A 76 -1.93 17.64 8.03
N ASN A 77 -1.69 16.33 7.91
CA ASN A 77 -1.72 15.38 9.02
C ASN A 77 -0.42 15.33 9.84
N GLY A 78 0.54 16.22 9.58
CA GLY A 78 1.82 16.29 10.31
C GLY A 78 2.77 15.11 10.07
N LEU A 79 2.59 14.37 8.97
CA LEU A 79 3.46 13.25 8.61
C LEU A 79 4.74 13.75 7.92
N LEU A 80 5.87 13.15 8.30
CA LEU A 80 7.18 13.47 7.75
C LEU A 80 7.45 12.74 6.43
N GLU A 81 8.40 13.24 5.63
CA GLU A 81 8.64 12.71 4.28
C GLU A 81 9.06 11.24 4.27
N TYR A 82 9.92 10.82 5.21
CA TYR A 82 10.29 9.42 5.35
C TYR A 82 9.12 8.48 5.64
N GLN A 83 7.96 8.99 6.07
CA GLN A 83 6.76 8.19 6.33
C GLN A 83 5.90 7.97 5.09
N THR A 84 6.30 8.51 3.92
CA THR A 84 5.51 8.46 2.68
C THR A 84 5.16 7.05 2.22
N HIS A 85 5.93 6.04 2.59
CA HIS A 85 5.67 4.66 2.19
C HIS A 85 5.08 3.79 3.32
N SER A 86 4.80 4.35 4.50
CA SER A 86 4.24 3.59 5.62
C SER A 86 2.74 3.31 5.45
N LEU A 87 2.35 2.04 5.37
CA LEU A 87 0.94 1.62 5.31
C LEU A 87 0.23 1.62 6.67
N ALA A 88 0.94 1.83 7.78
CA ALA A 88 0.34 1.88 9.12
C ALA A 88 -0.76 2.95 9.28
N LYS A 89 -0.81 3.95 8.38
CA LYS A 89 -1.84 5.01 8.34
C LYS A 89 -2.74 4.91 7.10
N LYS A 90 -2.68 3.80 6.36
CA LYS A 90 -3.47 3.54 5.15
C LYS A 90 -4.21 2.19 5.24
N PRO A 91 -5.15 2.02 6.18
CA PRO A 91 -5.84 0.75 6.37
C PRO A 91 -6.62 0.30 5.12
N GLN A 92 -7.05 1.22 4.25
CA GLN A 92 -7.79 0.91 3.03
C GLN A 92 -6.90 0.52 1.84
N TYR A 93 -5.57 0.51 1.96
CA TYR A 93 -4.69 0.26 0.81
C TYR A 93 -4.89 -1.13 0.21
N LEU A 94 -5.05 -2.16 1.05
CA LEU A 94 -5.33 -3.52 0.58
C LEU A 94 -6.69 -3.60 -0.10
N ASP A 95 -7.75 -3.04 0.50
CA ASP A 95 -9.08 -3.01 -0.10
C ASP A 95 -9.03 -2.32 -1.49
N TRP A 96 -8.31 -1.20 -1.60
CA TRP A 96 -8.13 -0.48 -2.87
C TRP A 96 -7.42 -1.35 -3.92
N MET A 97 -6.33 -2.03 -3.55
CA MET A 97 -5.59 -2.93 -4.44
C MET A 97 -6.46 -4.09 -4.94
N TYR A 98 -7.25 -4.71 -4.05
CA TYR A 98 -8.20 -5.76 -4.42
C TYR A 98 -9.26 -5.24 -5.40
N ALA A 99 -9.79 -4.04 -5.16
CA ALA A 99 -10.76 -3.42 -6.05
C ALA A 99 -10.19 -3.18 -7.46
N GLN A 100 -8.90 -2.80 -7.59
CA GLN A 100 -8.26 -2.67 -8.91
C GLN A 100 -8.26 -3.99 -9.69
N LEU A 101 -8.17 -5.11 -8.98
CA LEU A 101 -8.16 -6.45 -9.57
C LEU A 101 -9.58 -7.02 -9.80
N GLY A 102 -10.63 -6.25 -9.50
CA GLY A 102 -12.02 -6.75 -9.52
C GLY A 102 -12.28 -7.82 -8.47
N MET A 103 -11.52 -7.81 -7.38
CA MET A 103 -11.59 -8.78 -6.29
C MET A 103 -12.10 -8.12 -5.01
N VAL A 104 -12.59 -8.94 -4.09
CA VAL A 104 -12.93 -8.52 -2.72
C VAL A 104 -12.16 -9.41 -1.75
N ILE A 105 -11.73 -8.83 -0.63
CA ILE A 105 -11.10 -9.59 0.44
C ILE A 105 -12.20 -10.44 1.09
N GLU A 106 -11.97 -11.75 1.18
CA GLU A 106 -12.87 -12.63 1.90
C GLU A 106 -13.01 -12.16 3.35
N LYS A 107 -14.25 -12.12 3.84
CA LYS A 107 -14.55 -11.60 5.18
C LYS A 107 -13.66 -12.22 6.27
N GLN A 108 -13.47 -13.55 6.21
CA GLN A 108 -12.62 -14.25 7.17
C GLN A 108 -11.16 -13.78 7.14
N ILE A 109 -10.58 -13.59 5.96
CA ILE A 109 -9.21 -13.07 5.80
C ILE A 109 -9.13 -11.64 6.33
N LYS A 110 -10.13 -10.81 6.03
CA LYS A 110 -10.22 -9.43 6.52
C LYS A 110 -10.29 -9.40 8.05
N ASP A 111 -11.14 -10.21 8.66
CA ASP A 111 -11.28 -10.32 10.12
C ASP A 111 -9.95 -10.75 10.78
N ILE A 112 -9.20 -11.66 10.15
CA ILE A 112 -7.87 -12.10 10.62
C ILE A 112 -6.86 -10.95 10.55
N ILE A 113 -6.79 -10.24 9.42
CA ILE A 113 -5.88 -9.09 9.21
C ILE A 113 -6.17 -7.97 10.21
N GLU A 114 -7.45 -7.63 10.39
CA GLU A 114 -7.89 -6.59 11.32
C GLU A 114 -7.56 -6.98 12.76
N TYR A 115 -7.81 -8.23 13.15
CA TYR A 115 -7.48 -8.71 14.48
C TYR A 115 -5.97 -8.75 14.73
N PHE A 116 -5.18 -9.22 13.77
CA PHE A 116 -3.71 -9.18 13.83
C PHE A 116 -3.21 -7.74 14.05
N THR A 117 -3.74 -6.80 13.27
CA THR A 117 -3.40 -5.37 13.38
C THR A 117 -3.78 -4.81 14.74
N HIS A 118 -4.96 -5.18 15.26
CA HIS A 118 -5.40 -4.80 16.59
C HIS A 118 -4.46 -5.33 17.68
N CYS A 119 -4.09 -6.62 17.64
CA CYS A 119 -3.12 -7.20 18.56
C CYS A 119 -1.78 -6.47 18.51
N TYR A 120 -1.30 -6.14 17.31
CA TYR A 120 -0.06 -5.38 17.11
C TYR A 120 -0.11 -3.99 17.75
N ILE A 121 -1.21 -3.27 17.56
CA ILE A 121 -1.40 -1.92 18.12
C ILE A 121 -1.50 -1.96 19.65
N MET A 122 -2.22 -2.95 20.20
CA MET A 122 -2.54 -3.00 21.63
C MET A 122 -1.43 -3.64 22.48
N ALA A 123 -0.81 -4.70 22.01
CA ALA A 123 0.19 -5.47 22.76
C ALA A 123 1.64 -5.18 22.33
N GLY A 124 1.82 -4.40 21.26
CA GLY A 124 3.15 -4.06 20.74
C GLY A 124 3.86 -5.23 20.07
N PHE A 125 5.07 -4.97 19.55
CA PHE A 125 5.85 -5.94 18.77
C PHE A 125 6.17 -7.23 19.54
N ASP A 126 6.37 -7.15 20.85
CA ASP A 126 6.76 -8.32 21.63
C ASP A 126 5.55 -9.17 22.08
N GLY A 127 4.37 -8.55 22.24
CA GLY A 127 3.18 -9.22 22.81
C GLY A 127 2.08 -9.57 21.81
N TYR A 128 2.14 -9.06 20.58
CA TYR A 128 1.03 -9.22 19.64
C TYR A 128 0.78 -10.67 19.22
N MET A 129 1.82 -11.50 19.13
CA MET A 129 1.66 -12.91 18.77
C MET A 129 0.91 -13.68 19.85
N ASP A 130 1.27 -13.47 21.12
CA ASP A 130 0.57 -14.10 22.25
C ASP A 130 -0.91 -13.68 22.27
N ALA A 131 -1.19 -12.39 22.07
CA ALA A 131 -2.56 -11.89 21.97
C ALA A 131 -3.31 -12.48 20.76
N PHE A 132 -2.66 -12.56 19.60
CA PHE A 132 -3.27 -13.10 18.38
C PHE A 132 -3.63 -14.59 18.52
N LEU A 133 -2.74 -15.37 19.13
CA LEU A 133 -2.90 -16.80 19.33
C LEU A 133 -4.02 -17.15 20.33
N GLN A 134 -4.45 -16.23 21.20
CA GLN A 134 -5.61 -16.47 22.06
C GLN A 134 -6.92 -16.68 21.28
N LYS A 135 -7.03 -16.12 20.07
CA LYS A 135 -8.22 -16.28 19.21
C LYS A 135 -8.00 -17.24 18.04
N TYR A 136 -6.80 -17.24 17.46
CA TYR A 136 -6.48 -17.99 16.24
C TYR A 136 -5.37 -19.05 16.44
N GLY A 137 -4.93 -19.30 17.68
CA GLY A 137 -4.04 -20.40 17.99
C GLY A 137 -4.73 -21.74 17.76
N ILE A 138 -4.00 -22.70 17.20
CA ILE A 138 -4.39 -24.11 17.12
C ILE A 138 -3.95 -24.81 18.40
#